data_AF-A0A928ZKB9-F1
#
_entry.id   AF-A0A928ZKB9-F1
#
_cell.length_a   1.000
_cell.length_b   1.000
_cell.length_c   1.000
_cell.angle_alpha   90.00
_cell.angle_beta   90.00
_cell.angle_gamma   90.00
#
_symmetry.space_group_name_H-M   'P 1'
#
loop_
_entity.id
_entity.type
_entity.pdbx_description
1 polymer ?
#
loop_
_entity_poly.entity_id
_entity_poly.type
_entity_poly.pdbx_seq_one_letter_code
_entity_poly.pdbx_strand_id
1 'polypeptide(L)'
;MSNSHENTVRITARIPVSVQETLQRAAQLSGATLNQFMIQAALKEAKKVIEDEQVIILSQSDADTVFSLIENPPVPNAKLKAALKKHKDFFSESY
;
A
#
# COMPACT_ATOMS: atom_id res chain seq x y z
N MET A 1 -3.30 34.26 -21.29
CA MET A 1 -3.79 33.53 -20.10
C MET A 1 -3.86 32.07 -20.48
N SER A 2 -2.90 31.27 -20.01
CA SER A 2 -2.75 29.87 -20.45
C SER A 2 -3.75 28.98 -19.70
N ASN A 3 -4.72 28.44 -20.44
CA ASN A 3 -5.60 27.37 -19.97
C ASN A 3 -4.77 26.08 -19.86
N SER A 4 -4.24 25.81 -18.68
CA SER A 4 -3.75 24.48 -18.32
C SER A 4 -4.95 23.52 -18.34
N HIS A 5 -5.05 22.70 -19.38
CA HIS A 5 -5.91 21.52 -19.33
C HIS A 5 -5.35 20.62 -18.23
N GLU A 6 -5.97 20.63 -17.06
CA GLU A 6 -5.74 19.56 -16.09
C GLU A 6 -6.10 18.24 -16.78
N ASN A 7 -5.15 17.31 -16.81
CA ASN A 7 -5.35 15.96 -17.36
C ASN A 7 -6.34 15.19 -16.48
N THR A 8 -7.63 15.44 -16.67
CA THR A 8 -8.72 14.77 -15.95
C THR A 8 -9.02 13.41 -16.59
N VAL A 9 -9.25 12.40 -15.75
CA VAL A 9 -9.65 11.04 -16.18
C VAL A 9 -11.02 10.73 -15.61
N ARG A 10 -11.93 10.21 -16.44
CA ARG A 10 -13.29 9.86 -16.03
C ARG A 10 -13.35 8.44 -15.47
N ILE A 11 -13.83 8.31 -14.25
CA ILE A 11 -14.13 7.02 -13.62
C ILE A 11 -15.61 6.69 -13.88
N THR A 12 -15.90 5.48 -14.37
CA THR A 12 -17.27 5.02 -14.63
C THR A 12 -17.46 3.64 -14.01
N ALA A 13 -18.54 3.46 -13.24
CA ALA A 13 -18.92 2.19 -12.66
C ALA A 13 -20.44 1.98 -12.79
N ARG A 14 -20.87 0.73 -12.97
CA ARG A 14 -22.27 0.34 -12.91
C ARG A 14 -22.53 -0.27 -11.55
N ILE A 15 -23.54 0.24 -10.84
CA ILE A 15 -23.90 -0.23 -9.50
C ILE A 15 -25.40 -0.52 -9.42
N PRO A 16 -25.83 -1.47 -8.56
CA PRO A 16 -27.24 -1.64 -8.23
C PRO A 16 -27.82 -0.38 -7.58
N VAL A 17 -29.14 -0.18 -7.74
CA VAL A 17 -29.85 0.96 -7.14
C VAL A 17 -29.71 0.99 -5.62
N SER A 18 -29.79 -0.17 -4.95
CA SER A 18 -29.61 -0.28 -3.49
C SER A 18 -28.23 0.21 -3.01
N VAL A 19 -27.19 -0.01 -3.80
CA VAL A 19 -25.84 0.50 -3.50
C VAL A 19 -25.80 2.01 -3.68
N GLN A 20 -26.40 2.53 -4.76
CA GLN A 20 -26.49 3.97 -4.99
C GLN A 20 -27.22 4.68 -3.85
N GLU A 21 -28.35 4.15 -3.38
CA GLU A 21 -29.12 4.72 -2.26
C GLU A 21 -28.29 4.79 -0.98
N THR A 22 -27.54 3.73 -0.69
CA THR A 22 -26.65 3.67 0.48
C THR A 22 -25.56 4.74 0.39
N LEU A 23 -24.89 4.84 -0.76
CA LEU A 23 -23.84 5.84 -1.00
C LEU A 23 -24.40 7.26 -0.95
N GLN A 24 -25.60 7.48 -1.50
CA GLN A 24 -26.26 8.78 -1.50
C GLN A 24 -26.61 9.23 -0.09
N ARG A 25 -27.09 8.32 0.77
CA ARG A 25 -27.35 8.59 2.18
C ARG A 25 -26.06 8.92 2.93
N ALA A 26 -25.00 8.16 2.70
CA ALA A 26 -23.69 8.44 3.31
C ALA A 26 -23.14 9.81 2.89
N ALA A 27 -23.26 10.16 1.60
CA ALA A 27 -22.84 11.47 1.08
C ALA A 27 -23.63 12.62 1.73
N GLN A 28 -24.95 12.46 1.91
CA GLN A 28 -25.78 13.45 2.60
C GLN A 28 -25.33 13.65 4.06
N LEU A 29 -25.06 12.56 4.78
CA LEU A 29 -24.58 12.61 6.16
C LEU A 29 -23.19 13.26 6.28
N SER A 30 -22.33 13.10 5.26
CA SER A 30 -21.02 13.74 5.22
C SER A 30 -21.03 15.16 4.64
N GLY A 31 -22.20 15.71 4.28
CA GLY A 31 -22.32 17.04 3.68
C GLY A 31 -21.67 17.16 2.29
N ALA A 32 -21.57 16.05 1.55
CA ALA A 32 -20.91 15.98 0.25
C ALA A 32 -21.89 15.57 -0.86
N THR A 33 -21.54 15.89 -2.12
CA THR A 33 -22.22 15.30 -3.27
C THR A 33 -21.85 13.81 -3.38
N LEU A 34 -22.67 13.02 -4.06
CA LEU A 34 -22.39 11.59 -4.26
C LEU A 34 -21.03 11.35 -4.92
N ASN A 35 -20.69 12.12 -5.96
CA ASN A 35 -19.40 12.01 -6.63
C ASN A 35 -18.23 12.36 -5.68
N GLN A 36 -18.36 13.44 -4.92
CA GLN A 36 -17.33 13.84 -3.97
C GLN A 36 -17.10 12.76 -2.90
N PHE A 37 -18.19 12.20 -2.36
CA PHE A 37 -18.13 11.12 -1.38
C PHE A 37 -17.46 9.87 -1.96
N MET A 38 -17.83 9.46 -3.17
CA MET A 38 -17.22 8.28 -3.81
C MET A 38 -15.71 8.47 -4.03
N ILE A 39 -15.27 9.64 -4.50
CA ILE A 39 -13.84 9.91 -4.69
C ILE A 39 -13.10 9.92 -3.36
N GLN A 40 -13.66 10.56 -2.33
CA GLN A 40 -13.03 10.59 -0.99
C GLN A 40 -12.94 9.19 -0.37
N ALA A 41 -14.00 8.39 -0.48
CA ALA A 41 -14.03 7.03 0.03
C ALA A 41 -13.02 6.14 -0.71
N ALA A 42 -12.99 6.20 -2.04
CA ALA A 42 -12.03 5.45 -2.85
C ALA A 42 -10.58 5.84 -2.54
N LEU A 43 -10.30 7.15 -2.41
CA LEU A 43 -8.96 7.62 -2.07
C LEU A 43 -8.53 7.20 -0.67
N LYS A 44 -9.45 7.25 0.31
CA LYS A 44 -9.18 6.80 1.68
C LYS A 44 -8.81 5.32 1.70
N GLU A 45 -9.58 4.49 1.01
CA GLU A 45 -9.32 3.04 0.97
C GLU A 45 -8.03 2.73 0.20
N ALA A 46 -7.79 3.40 -0.92
CA ALA A 46 -6.56 3.23 -1.69
C ALA A 46 -5.31 3.57 -0.87
N LYS A 47 -5.34 4.68 -0.11
CA LYS A 47 -4.24 5.04 0.79
C LYS A 47 -4.01 3.99 1.85
N LYS A 48 -5.08 3.52 2.49
CA LYS A 48 -5.00 2.46 3.50
C LYS A 48 -4.35 1.20 2.95
N VAL A 49 -4.78 0.73 1.78
CA VAL A 49 -4.21 -0.47 1.13
C VAL A 49 -2.72 -0.29 0.81
N ILE A 50 -2.32 0.90 0.35
CA ILE A 50 -0.91 1.20 0.06
C ILE A 50 -0.09 1.24 1.35
N GLU A 51 -0.60 1.87 2.40
CA GLU A 51 0.07 1.95 3.71
C GLU A 51 0.19 0.56 4.35
N ASP A 52 -0.86 -0.25 4.32
CA ASP A 52 -0.89 -1.60 4.88
C ASP A 52 0.16 -2.53 4.22
N GLU A 53 0.47 -2.35 2.93
CA GLU A 53 1.50 -3.12 2.23
C GLU A 53 2.93 -2.61 2.53
N GLN A 54 3.08 -1.32 2.85
CA GLN A 54 4.40 -0.68 3.03
C GLN A 54 4.84 -0.60 4.50
N VAL A 55 3.92 -0.72 5.45
CA VAL A 55 4.19 -0.49 6.87
C VAL A 55 4.17 -1.82 7.63
N ILE A 56 5.30 -2.13 8.27
CA ILE A 56 5.37 -3.22 9.25
C ILE A 56 5.02 -2.64 10.62
N ILE A 57 3.85 -2.98 11.13
CA ILE A 57 3.44 -2.62 12.50
C ILE A 57 3.98 -3.68 13.46
N LEU A 58 4.88 -3.26 14.34
CA LEU A 58 5.49 -4.12 15.37
C LEU A 58 4.85 -3.84 16.73
N SER A 59 4.64 -4.90 17.52
CA SER A 59 4.42 -4.72 18.96
C SER A 59 5.69 -4.16 19.61
N GLN A 60 5.59 -3.67 20.85
CA GLN A 60 6.77 -3.15 21.55
C GLN A 60 7.87 -4.22 21.70
N SER A 61 7.49 -5.46 22.03
CA SER A 61 8.45 -6.58 22.14
C SER A 61 9.09 -6.95 20.80
N ASP A 62 8.33 -6.87 19.71
CA ASP A 62 8.87 -7.17 18.37
C ASP A 62 9.80 -6.06 17.92
N ALA A 63 9.46 -4.79 18.22
CA ALA A 63 10.31 -3.65 17.94
C ALA A 63 11.65 -3.75 18.69
N ASP A 64 11.62 -4.06 20.00
CA ASP A 64 12.84 -4.26 20.80
C ASP A 64 13.72 -5.37 20.22
N THR A 65 13.09 -6.46 19.76
CA THR A 65 13.79 -7.57 19.10
C THR A 65 14.44 -7.12 17.79
N VAL A 66 13.71 -6.41 16.94
CA VAL A 66 14.21 -5.89 15.66
C VAL A 66 15.35 -4.90 15.87
N PHE A 67 15.20 -3.94 16.78
CA PHE A 67 16.26 -2.98 17.10
C PHE A 67 17.51 -3.67 17.65
N SER A 68 17.34 -4.64 18.56
CA SER A 68 18.46 -5.42 19.09
C SER A 68 19.23 -6.17 17.99
N LEU A 69 18.52 -6.70 16.98
CA LEU A 69 19.13 -7.39 15.83
C LEU A 69 19.84 -6.43 14.86
N ILE A 70 19.37 -5.18 14.73
CA ILE A 70 20.02 -4.14 13.92
C ILE A 70 21.31 -3.66 14.61
N GLU A 71 21.25 -3.43 15.92
CA GLU A 71 22.41 -3.00 16.71
C GLU A 71 23.45 -4.10 16.88
N ASN A 72 23.01 -5.35 17.01
CA ASN A 72 23.85 -6.51 17.25
C ASN A 72 23.58 -7.60 16.19
N PRO A 73 24.04 -7.38 14.93
CA PRO A 73 23.74 -8.31 13.85
C PRO A 73 24.42 -9.67 14.08
N PRO A 74 23.67 -10.79 14.06
CA PRO A 74 24.24 -12.11 14.27
C PRO A 74 25.08 -12.57 13.08
N VAL A 75 26.03 -13.46 13.33
CA VAL A 75 26.86 -14.06 12.27
C VAL A 75 25.98 -14.93 11.34
N PRO A 76 26.12 -14.81 10.00
CA PRO A 76 25.38 -15.63 9.05
C PRO A 76 25.54 -17.13 9.31
N ASN A 77 24.43 -17.85 9.38
CA ASN A 77 24.44 -19.30 9.57
C ASN A 77 24.94 -20.05 8.32
N ALA A 78 25.25 -21.34 8.48
CA ALA A 78 25.79 -22.16 7.40
C ALA A 78 24.87 -22.24 6.16
N LYS A 79 23.54 -22.24 6.37
CA LYS A 79 22.55 -22.29 5.28
C LYS A 79 22.56 -20.98 4.48
N LEU A 80 22.61 -19.83 5.15
CA LEU A 80 22.68 -18.52 4.49
C LEU A 80 23.99 -18.34 3.71
N LYS A 81 25.11 -18.80 4.28
CA LYS A 81 26.41 -18.82 3.57
C LYS A 81 26.37 -19.70 2.31
N ALA A 82 25.75 -20.88 2.39
CA ALA A 82 25.60 -21.77 1.24
C ALA A 82 24.67 -21.18 0.15
N ALA A 83 23.58 -20.53 0.55
CA ALA A 83 22.67 -19.85 -0.38
C ALA A 83 23.37 -18.70 -1.11
N LEU A 84 24.17 -17.89 -0.39
CA LEU A 84 24.95 -16.82 -0.99
C LEU A 84 25.98 -17.34 -2.00
N LYS A 85 26.63 -18.48 -1.71
CA LYS A 85 27.56 -19.13 -2.66
C LYS A 85 26.83 -19.54 -3.94
N LYS A 86 25.70 -20.24 -3.84
CA LYS A 86 24.89 -20.64 -5.01
C LYS A 86 24.45 -19.45 -5.85
N HIS A 87 24.04 -18.36 -5.20
CA HIS A 87 23.69 -17.12 -5.89
C HIS A 87 24.89 -16.56 -6.66
N LYS A 88 26.08 -16.49 -6.05
CA LYS A 88 27.29 -16.02 -6.74
C LYS A 88 27.65 -16.89 -7.94
N ASP A 89 27.61 -18.21 -7.78
CA ASP A 89 27.91 -19.15 -8.85
C ASP A 89 26.96 -18.94 -10.04
N PHE A 90 25.65 -18.83 -9.79
CA PHE A 90 24.62 -18.55 -10.82
C PHE A 90 24.87 -17.24 -11.60
N PHE A 91 25.21 -16.15 -10.89
CA PHE A 91 25.47 -14.86 -11.54
C PHE A 91 26.88 -14.77 -12.17
N SER A 92 27.82 -15.64 -11.79
CA SER A 92 29.16 -15.70 -12.40
C SER A 92 29.23 -16.53 -13.69
N GLU A 93 28.27 -17.42 -13.93
CA GLU A 93 28.15 -18.19 -15.19
C GLU A 93 27.41 -17.43 -16.30
N SER A 94 26.80 -16.29 -15.99
CA SER A 94 26.00 -15.47 -16.92
C SER A 94 26.79 -14.31 -17.58
N TYR A 95 28.13 -14.32 -17.50
CA TYR A 95 29.03 -13.38 -18.18
C TYR A 95 30.24 -14.10 -18.79
#